data_AF-A0AAF0QDR5-F1
#
_entry.id   AF-A0AAF0QDR5-F1
#
_cell.length_a   1.000
_cell.length_b   1.000
_cell.length_c   1.000
_cell.angle_alpha   90.00
_cell.angle_beta   90.00
_cell.angle_gamma   90.00
#
_symmetry.space_group_name_H-M   'P 1'
#
loop_
_entity.id
_entity.type
_entity.pdbx_description
1 polymer ?
#
loop_
_entity_poly.entity_id
_entity_poly.type
_entity_poly.pdbx_seq_one_letter_code
_entity_poly.pdbx_strand_id
1 'polypeptide(L)'
;MEKMNQMREFSEKWIIDVSPMAMDTLRKNVEIVDNCEVKFNGDFGFEIYDPPYKHVVDLKNKVCSCRSWQLKGILYGHALTTIHYKDWVVDTFVDYWYKKETYLKAYNRFIQPITNMKMWPKSDRPAIEPPEIAAMRGAPRKNRRKDSDELDKKKFGKATRKGRKMKCSVCKSFGHNKKGCLTLVSCALMSLCYCILRLLYF
;
A
#
# COMPACT_ATOMS: atom_id res chain seq x y z
N MET A 1 -17.86 3.64 15.94
CA MET A 1 -19.33 3.73 15.84
C MET A 1 -19.74 4.69 14.73
N GLU A 2 -19.17 5.87 14.66
CA GLU A 2 -19.43 6.89 13.61
C GLU A 2 -19.41 6.34 12.18
N LYS A 3 -18.39 5.55 11.82
CA LYS A 3 -18.30 4.97 10.48
C LYS A 3 -19.53 4.12 10.10
N MET A 4 -20.10 3.33 11.01
CA MET A 4 -21.29 2.53 10.70
C MET A 4 -22.51 3.40 10.43
N ASN A 5 -22.69 4.47 11.21
CA ASN A 5 -23.77 5.43 11.02
C ASN A 5 -23.60 6.20 9.70
N GLN A 6 -22.39 6.69 9.41
CA GLN A 6 -22.06 7.36 8.15
C GLN A 6 -22.36 6.49 6.94
N MET A 7 -22.06 5.18 7.00
CA MET A 7 -22.36 4.24 5.91
C MET A 7 -23.87 4.08 5.70
N ARG A 8 -24.67 4.04 6.79
CA ARG A 8 -26.14 4.00 6.68
C ARG A 8 -26.71 5.29 6.09
N GLU A 9 -26.30 6.45 6.60
CA GLU A 9 -26.68 7.76 6.04
C GLU A 9 -26.25 7.90 4.57
N PHE A 10 -25.10 7.32 4.20
CA PHE A 10 -24.67 7.28 2.80
C PHE A 10 -25.64 6.46 1.94
N SER A 11 -26.17 5.34 2.43
CA SER A 11 -27.15 4.53 1.69
C SER A 11 -28.49 5.22 1.46
N GLU A 12 -28.90 6.12 2.36
CA GLU A 12 -30.12 6.92 2.21
C GLU A 12 -30.03 7.86 1.01
N LYS A 13 -28.82 8.34 0.69
CA LYS A 13 -28.54 9.23 -0.44
C LYS A 13 -28.54 8.51 -1.80
N TRP A 14 -28.70 7.19 -1.85
CA TRP A 14 -28.71 6.44 -3.11
C TRP A 14 -30.02 6.69 -3.85
N ILE A 15 -29.91 7.23 -5.07
CA ILE A 15 -31.03 7.51 -5.98
C ILE A 15 -31.53 6.23 -6.66
N ILE A 16 -30.59 5.33 -7.00
CA ILE A 16 -30.83 4.08 -7.74
C ILE A 16 -30.49 2.90 -6.80
N ASP A 17 -31.03 1.72 -7.11
CA ASP A 17 -30.76 0.49 -6.37
C ASP A 17 -29.32 -0.04 -6.52
N VAL A 18 -28.49 0.59 -7.37
CA VAL A 18 -27.07 0.24 -7.55
C VAL A 18 -26.18 1.25 -6.83
N SER A 19 -25.10 0.76 -6.21
CA SER A 19 -24.11 1.59 -5.52
C SER A 19 -23.57 2.73 -6.39
N PRO A 20 -23.47 3.97 -5.87
CA PRO A 20 -22.88 5.10 -6.60
C PRO A 20 -21.46 4.82 -7.11
N MET A 21 -20.67 4.05 -6.36
CA MET A 21 -19.31 3.66 -6.78
C MET A 21 -19.33 2.67 -7.96
N ALA A 22 -20.27 1.73 -7.96
CA ALA A 22 -20.46 0.82 -9.07
C ALA A 22 -20.98 1.57 -10.30
N MET A 23 -21.89 2.52 -10.12
CA MET A 23 -22.39 3.38 -11.20
C MET A 23 -21.30 4.25 -11.82
N ASP A 24 -20.44 4.86 -11.00
CA ASP A 24 -19.28 5.61 -11.49
C ASP A 24 -18.32 4.72 -12.30
N THR A 25 -18.12 3.48 -11.85
CA THR A 25 -17.33 2.48 -12.59
C THR A 25 -17.99 2.11 -13.92
N LEU A 26 -19.31 1.92 -13.94
CA LEU A 26 -20.06 1.63 -15.17
C LEU A 26 -19.94 2.78 -16.17
N ARG A 27 -20.11 4.03 -15.72
CA ARG A 27 -19.96 5.22 -16.58
C ARG A 27 -18.58 5.30 -17.23
N LYS A 28 -17.52 5.07 -16.45
CA LYS A 28 -16.15 4.99 -16.98
C LYS A 28 -15.98 3.84 -17.97
N ASN A 29 -16.65 2.72 -17.73
CA ASN A 29 -16.58 1.58 -18.64
C ASN A 29 -17.30 1.86 -19.96
N VAL A 30 -18.32 2.73 -20.01
CA VAL A 30 -18.98 3.15 -21.26
C VAL A 30 -17.96 3.82 -22.20
N GLU A 31 -17.09 4.67 -21.68
CA GLU A 31 -16.07 5.39 -22.46
C GLU A 31 -15.03 4.45 -23.10
N ILE A 32 -14.91 3.21 -22.60
CA ILE A 32 -13.97 2.21 -23.13
C ILE A 32 -14.56 1.45 -24.34
N VAL A 33 -15.86 1.60 -24.62
CA VAL A 33 -16.61 0.73 -25.56
C VAL A 33 -16.45 1.10 -27.05
N ASP A 34 -15.53 2.00 -27.40
CA ASP A 34 -15.38 2.40 -28.81
C ASP A 34 -14.78 1.27 -29.68
N ASN A 35 -15.51 0.90 -30.74
CA ASN A 35 -15.11 0.04 -31.86
C ASN A 35 -15.23 -1.49 -31.71
N CYS A 36 -16.17 -2.00 -30.91
CA CYS A 36 -16.50 -3.43 -30.90
C CYS A 36 -17.59 -3.78 -31.94
N GLU A 37 -17.35 -4.78 -32.80
CA GLU A 37 -18.38 -5.34 -33.70
C GLU A 37 -19.16 -6.44 -32.96
N VAL A 38 -20.49 -6.37 -32.94
CA VAL A 38 -21.35 -7.32 -32.22
C VAL A 38 -22.13 -8.19 -33.20
N LYS A 39 -22.07 -9.51 -33.00
CA LYS A 39 -22.89 -10.51 -33.68
C LYS A 39 -23.77 -11.23 -32.68
N PHE A 40 -25.06 -11.23 -32.94
CA PHE A 40 -26.07 -11.80 -32.05
C PHE A 40 -26.51 -13.18 -32.52
N ASN A 41 -26.61 -14.14 -31.60
CA ASN A 41 -26.97 -15.52 -31.92
C ASN A 41 -28.49 -15.80 -32.01
N GLY A 42 -29.34 -14.81 -31.70
CA GLY A 42 -30.80 -14.99 -31.68
C GLY A 42 -31.42 -15.15 -30.29
N ASP A 43 -30.63 -15.37 -29.24
CA ASP A 43 -31.11 -15.63 -27.86
C ASP A 43 -30.39 -14.75 -26.81
N PHE A 44 -29.49 -15.30 -25.99
CA PHE A 44 -28.70 -14.57 -24.97
C PHE A 44 -27.19 -14.51 -25.27
N GLY A 45 -26.76 -15.06 -26.41
CA GLY A 45 -25.35 -15.19 -26.78
C GLY A 45 -24.91 -14.16 -27.81
N PHE A 46 -23.72 -13.60 -27.59
CA PHE A 46 -23.12 -12.59 -28.44
C PHE A 46 -21.67 -12.94 -28.71
N GLU A 47 -21.26 -12.76 -29.97
CA GLU A 47 -19.87 -12.74 -30.37
C GLU A 47 -19.46 -11.30 -30.58
N ILE A 48 -18.41 -10.87 -29.90
CA ILE A 48 -17.88 -9.52 -29.96
C ILE A 48 -16.48 -9.60 -30.54
N TYR A 49 -16.25 -8.84 -31.60
CA TYR A 49 -14.93 -8.66 -32.14
C TYR A 49 -14.32 -7.39 -31.54
N ASP A 50 -13.27 -7.58 -30.75
CA ASP A 50 -12.45 -6.55 -30.12
C ASP A 50 -11.01 -6.76 -30.59
N PRO A 51 -10.58 -6.09 -31.68
CA PRO A 51 -9.35 -6.42 -32.38
C PRO A 51 -8.13 -6.52 -31.45
N PRO A 52 -7.31 -7.60 -31.55
CA PRO A 52 -7.37 -8.69 -32.52
C PRO A 52 -8.21 -9.91 -32.08
N TYR A 53 -8.89 -9.85 -30.94
CA TYR A 53 -9.53 -10.99 -30.30
C TYR A 53 -11.04 -11.06 -30.58
N LYS A 54 -11.59 -12.26 -30.41
CA LYS A 54 -13.03 -12.49 -30.39
C LYS A 54 -13.43 -12.96 -29.01
N HIS A 55 -14.48 -12.35 -28.49
CA HIS A 55 -15.02 -12.64 -27.18
C HIS A 55 -16.45 -13.12 -27.29
N VAL A 56 -16.78 -14.20 -26.58
CA VAL A 56 -18.17 -14.64 -26.40
C VAL A 56 -18.70 -14.03 -25.10
N VAL A 57 -19.90 -13.46 -25.17
CA VAL A 57 -20.67 -12.98 -24.02
C VAL A 57 -21.99 -13.72 -23.97
N ASP A 58 -22.30 -14.27 -22.81
CA ASP A 58 -23.58 -14.89 -22.47
C ASP A 58 -24.25 -14.04 -21.38
N LEU A 59 -25.33 -13.35 -21.76
CA LEU A 59 -26.07 -12.47 -20.85
C LEU A 59 -26.91 -13.24 -19.84
N LYS A 60 -27.35 -14.47 -20.15
CA LYS A 60 -28.18 -15.28 -19.27
C LYS A 60 -27.38 -15.76 -18.06
N ASN A 61 -26.17 -16.27 -18.33
CA ASN A 61 -25.27 -16.75 -17.29
C ASN A 61 -24.38 -15.65 -16.71
N LYS A 62 -24.44 -14.42 -17.25
CA LYS A 62 -23.58 -13.29 -16.87
C LYS A 62 -22.09 -13.59 -17.04
N VAL A 63 -21.72 -14.20 -18.17
CA VAL A 63 -20.37 -14.69 -18.46
C VAL A 63 -19.79 -13.95 -19.67
N CYS A 64 -18.58 -13.43 -19.52
CA CYS A 64 -17.73 -12.96 -20.62
C CYS A 64 -16.48 -13.84 -20.73
N SER A 65 -16.10 -14.25 -21.93
CA SER A 65 -14.81 -14.92 -22.17
C SER A 65 -13.60 -14.11 -21.70
N CYS A 66 -13.71 -12.77 -21.67
CA CYS A 66 -12.73 -11.84 -21.13
C CYS A 66 -12.52 -11.94 -19.60
N ARG A 67 -13.42 -12.62 -18.87
CA ARG A 67 -13.44 -12.78 -17.40
C ARG A 67 -13.58 -11.51 -16.56
N SER A 68 -13.50 -10.31 -17.16
CA SER A 68 -13.62 -9.04 -16.45
C SER A 68 -14.93 -8.90 -15.69
N TRP A 69 -16.05 -9.35 -16.27
CA TRP A 69 -17.36 -9.30 -15.62
C TRP A 69 -17.41 -10.24 -14.40
N GLN A 70 -16.90 -11.46 -14.52
CA GLN A 70 -16.92 -12.45 -13.43
C GLN A 70 -15.98 -12.09 -12.28
N LEU A 71 -14.87 -11.43 -12.57
CA LEU A 71 -13.93 -10.97 -11.54
C LEU A 71 -14.44 -9.76 -10.77
N LYS A 72 -15.12 -8.84 -11.45
CA LYS A 72 -15.57 -7.57 -10.86
C LYS A 72 -17.03 -7.59 -10.40
N GLY A 73 -17.88 -8.49 -10.91
CA GLY A 73 -19.34 -8.44 -10.72
C GLY A 73 -20.03 -7.21 -11.35
N ILE A 74 -19.27 -6.36 -12.03
CA ILE A 74 -19.71 -5.15 -12.73
C ILE A 74 -19.45 -5.35 -14.22
N LEU A 75 -20.40 -4.95 -15.05
CA LEU A 75 -20.29 -5.00 -16.49
C LEU A 75 -19.05 -4.23 -16.98
N TYR A 76 -18.37 -4.81 -17.96
CA TYR A 76 -17.14 -4.27 -18.52
C TYR A 76 -17.18 -4.40 -20.04
N GLY A 77 -16.64 -3.39 -20.75
CA GLY A 77 -16.46 -3.33 -22.21
C GLY A 77 -17.46 -4.16 -23.00
N HIS A 78 -17.04 -5.37 -23.37
CA HIS A 78 -17.80 -6.42 -24.05
C HIS A 78 -19.25 -6.61 -23.57
N ALA A 79 -19.45 -6.89 -22.28
CA ALA A 79 -20.79 -7.14 -21.76
C ALA A 79 -21.68 -5.89 -21.81
N LEU A 80 -21.08 -4.73 -21.60
CA LEU A 80 -21.77 -3.45 -21.69
C LEU A 80 -22.20 -3.16 -23.13
N THR A 81 -21.33 -3.42 -24.12
CA THR A 81 -21.65 -3.31 -25.56
C THR A 81 -22.87 -4.14 -25.93
N THR A 82 -22.95 -5.39 -25.44
CA THR A 82 -24.07 -6.29 -25.77
C THR A 82 -25.39 -5.85 -25.17
N ILE A 83 -25.36 -5.27 -23.98
CA ILE A 83 -26.54 -4.73 -23.31
C ILE A 83 -27.03 -3.48 -24.02
N HIS A 84 -26.11 -2.59 -24.42
CA HIS A 84 -26.44 -1.43 -25.24
C HIS A 84 -27.00 -1.83 -26.61
N TYR A 85 -26.43 -2.84 -27.27
CA TYR A 85 -26.95 -3.36 -28.54
C TYR A 85 -28.40 -3.86 -28.44
N LYS A 86 -28.82 -4.35 -27.26
CA LYS A 86 -30.19 -4.82 -27.00
C LYS A 86 -31.12 -3.78 -26.36
N ASP A 87 -30.62 -2.57 -26.08
CA ASP A 87 -31.35 -1.55 -25.30
C ASP A 87 -31.91 -2.09 -23.98
N TRP A 88 -31.14 -2.96 -23.31
CA TRP A 88 -31.53 -3.52 -22.02
C TRP A 88 -31.05 -2.65 -20.85
N VAL A 89 -31.75 -2.74 -19.72
CA VAL A 89 -31.42 -1.96 -18.52
C VAL A 89 -30.18 -2.54 -17.84
N VAL A 90 -29.06 -1.82 -17.91
CA VAL A 90 -27.73 -2.17 -17.35
C VAL A 90 -27.81 -2.61 -15.88
N ASP A 91 -28.63 -1.93 -15.07
CA ASP A 91 -28.75 -2.18 -13.62
C ASP A 91 -29.20 -3.60 -13.26
N THR A 92 -29.89 -4.30 -14.18
CA THR A 92 -30.38 -5.68 -13.97
C THR A 92 -29.25 -6.72 -14.03
N PHE A 93 -28.16 -6.38 -14.71
CA PHE A 93 -27.04 -7.28 -14.95
C PHE A 93 -25.92 -7.12 -13.93
N VAL A 94 -25.89 -6.02 -13.18
CA VAL A 94 -24.99 -5.81 -12.04
C VAL A 94 -25.24 -6.87 -10.96
N ASP A 95 -24.16 -7.34 -10.34
CA ASP A 95 -24.23 -8.35 -9.29
C ASP A 95 -24.95 -7.83 -8.02
N TYR A 96 -25.61 -8.73 -7.29
CA TYR A 96 -26.41 -8.42 -6.10
C TYR A 96 -25.57 -7.79 -4.97
N TRP A 97 -24.26 -8.03 -4.96
CA TRP A 97 -23.33 -7.42 -4.01
C TRP A 97 -23.29 -5.89 -4.06
N TYR A 98 -23.61 -5.31 -5.22
CA TYR A 98 -23.62 -3.85 -5.40
C TYR A 98 -25.01 -3.24 -5.20
N LYS A 99 -26.01 -4.05 -4.84
CA LYS A 99 -27.38 -3.59 -4.62
C LYS A 99 -27.57 -2.97 -3.24
N LYS A 100 -28.49 -2.01 -3.16
CA LYS A 100 -28.79 -1.27 -1.93
C LYS A 100 -29.25 -2.21 -0.82
N GLU A 101 -30.04 -3.22 -1.16
CA GLU A 101 -30.51 -4.23 -0.21
C GLU A 101 -29.36 -4.95 0.49
N THR A 102 -28.37 -5.44 -0.26
CA THR A 102 -27.20 -6.13 0.29
C THR A 102 -26.34 -5.21 1.14
N TYR A 103 -26.17 -3.95 0.69
CA TYR A 103 -25.47 -2.93 1.45
C TYR A 103 -26.16 -2.66 2.81
N LEU A 104 -27.47 -2.48 2.80
CA LEU A 104 -28.26 -2.28 4.03
C LEU A 104 -28.16 -3.50 4.95
N LYS A 105 -28.23 -4.73 4.43
CA LYS A 105 -28.05 -5.95 5.24
C LYS A 105 -26.70 -5.96 5.95
N ALA A 106 -25.62 -5.54 5.28
CA ALA A 106 -24.28 -5.47 5.87
C ALA A 106 -24.18 -4.43 7.01
N TYR A 107 -24.85 -3.29 6.86
CA TYR A 107 -24.79 -2.18 7.81
C TYR A 107 -26.01 -2.05 8.72
N ASN A 108 -26.93 -3.02 8.73
CA ASN A 108 -28.15 -2.98 9.53
C ASN A 108 -27.88 -3.06 11.05
N ARG A 109 -26.73 -3.63 11.44
CA ARG A 109 -26.41 -3.85 12.87
C ARG A 109 -25.73 -2.64 13.49
N PHE A 110 -26.10 -2.39 14.75
CA PHE A 110 -25.59 -1.30 15.56
C PHE A 110 -24.53 -1.79 16.53
N ILE A 111 -23.51 -0.97 16.74
CA ILE A 111 -22.60 -1.13 17.88
C ILE A 111 -23.22 -0.33 19.02
N GLN A 112 -23.54 -1.01 20.11
CA GLN A 112 -24.05 -0.35 21.31
C GLN A 112 -22.94 0.49 21.95
N PRO A 113 -23.27 1.67 22.53
CA PRO A 113 -22.30 2.46 23.26
C PRO A 113 -21.75 1.63 24.41
N ILE A 114 -20.43 1.68 24.58
CA ILE A 114 -19.72 0.99 25.64
C ILE A 114 -19.33 2.02 26.68
N THR A 115 -19.50 1.68 27.96
CA THR A 115 -19.05 2.50 29.08
C THR A 115 -17.51 2.58 29.12
N ASN A 116 -16.97 3.38 30.03
CA ASN A 116 -15.52 3.47 30.20
C ASN A 116 -14.91 2.12 30.58
N MET A 117 -13.67 1.87 30.16
CA MET A 117 -12.94 0.61 30.40
C MET A 117 -12.92 0.19 31.88
N LYS A 118 -12.88 1.15 32.80
CA LYS A 118 -12.93 0.92 34.26
C LYS A 118 -14.27 0.35 34.77
N MET A 119 -15.34 0.53 34.00
CA MET A 119 -16.71 0.11 34.34
C MET A 119 -17.09 -1.20 33.63
N TRP A 120 -16.19 -1.78 32.84
CA TRP A 120 -16.49 -3.03 32.15
C TRP A 120 -16.59 -4.18 33.16
N PRO A 121 -17.57 -5.08 33.01
CA PRO A 121 -17.64 -6.27 33.84
C PRO A 121 -16.39 -7.12 33.63
N LYS A 122 -15.87 -7.70 34.72
CA LYS A 122 -14.78 -8.68 34.62
C LYS A 122 -15.31 -9.90 33.87
N SER A 123 -14.57 -10.34 32.87
CA SER A 123 -14.91 -11.53 32.09
C SER A 123 -14.46 -12.78 32.84
N ASP A 124 -15.32 -13.80 32.91
CA ASP A 124 -14.98 -15.13 33.45
C ASP A 124 -14.17 -15.98 32.45
N ARG A 125 -14.00 -15.50 31.21
CA ARG A 125 -13.20 -16.17 30.19
C ARG A 125 -11.71 -16.14 30.58
N PRO A 126 -10.95 -17.19 30.22
CA PRO A 126 -9.51 -17.21 30.46
C PRO A 126 -8.84 -15.99 29.82
N ALA A 127 -7.77 -15.52 30.46
CA ALA A 127 -6.96 -14.45 29.91
C ALA A 127 -6.43 -14.89 28.54
N ILE A 128 -6.56 -13.99 27.55
CA ILE A 128 -6.01 -14.22 26.21
C ILE A 128 -4.49 -14.16 26.36
N GLU A 129 -3.83 -15.29 26.18
CA GLU A 129 -2.37 -15.34 26.18
C GLU A 129 -1.84 -14.56 24.98
N PRO A 130 -0.72 -13.83 25.14
CA PRO A 130 -0.06 -13.20 24.01
C PRO A 130 0.24 -14.25 22.93
N PRO A 131 0.05 -13.94 21.64
CA PRO A 131 0.50 -14.84 20.60
C PRO A 131 2.00 -15.08 20.75
N GLU A 132 2.43 -16.33 20.54
CA GLU A 132 3.85 -16.67 20.54
C GLU A 132 4.59 -15.80 19.52
N ILE A 133 5.56 -15.03 20.00
CA ILE A 133 6.34 -14.12 19.16
C ILE A 133 7.34 -14.96 18.36
N ALA A 134 6.93 -15.44 17.19
CA ALA A 134 7.85 -16.07 16.24
C ALA A 134 8.69 -15.01 15.53
N ALA A 135 10.01 -15.21 15.47
CA ALA A 135 10.89 -14.37 14.67
C ALA A 135 10.47 -14.48 13.19
N MET A 136 9.88 -13.41 12.65
CA MET A 136 9.58 -13.35 11.22
C MET A 136 10.88 -13.53 10.44
N ARG A 137 10.85 -14.35 9.38
CA ARG A 137 11.99 -14.46 8.46
C ARG A 137 12.25 -13.06 7.90
N GLY A 138 13.40 -12.49 8.25
CA GLY A 138 13.79 -11.18 7.75
C GLY A 138 13.82 -11.15 6.22
N ALA A 139 13.72 -9.94 5.67
CA ALA A 139 13.81 -9.75 4.22
C ALA A 139 15.07 -10.44 3.64
N PRO A 140 14.96 -11.12 2.49
CA PRO A 140 16.11 -11.70 1.82
C PRO A 140 17.21 -10.66 1.63
N ARG A 141 18.47 -11.05 1.85
CA ARG A 141 19.61 -10.16 1.63
C ARG A 141 19.65 -9.76 0.16
N LYS A 142 19.68 -8.44 -0.12
CA LYS A 142 19.76 -7.90 -1.49
C LYS A 142 21.02 -8.36 -2.24
N ASN A 143 22.11 -8.61 -1.51
CA ASN A 143 23.36 -9.09 -2.06
C ASN A 143 23.61 -10.55 -1.64
N ARG A 144 24.15 -11.33 -2.58
CA ARG A 144 24.66 -12.68 -2.32
C ARG A 144 25.72 -12.66 -1.21
N ARG A 145 25.73 -13.69 -0.36
CA ARG A 145 26.83 -13.95 0.58
C ARG A 145 28.08 -14.32 -0.21
N LYS A 146 29.16 -13.57 -0.03
CA LYS A 146 30.47 -13.91 -0.62
C LYS A 146 31.11 -15.03 0.18
N ASP A 147 31.81 -15.91 -0.54
CA ASP A 147 32.62 -16.97 0.07
C ASP A 147 33.93 -16.41 0.66
N SER A 148 34.62 -17.15 1.53
CA SER A 148 35.88 -16.71 2.14
C SER A 148 36.96 -16.37 1.11
N ASP A 149 36.91 -17.04 -0.03
CA ASP A 149 37.92 -16.97 -1.08
C ASP A 149 37.59 -15.91 -2.14
N GLU A 150 36.40 -15.29 -2.05
CA GLU A 150 36.01 -14.22 -2.97
C GLU A 150 36.66 -12.89 -2.59
N LEU A 151 37.71 -12.54 -3.34
CA LEU A 151 38.37 -11.25 -3.23
C LEU A 151 37.36 -10.10 -3.42
N ASP A 152 37.36 -9.14 -2.49
CA ASP A 152 36.63 -7.89 -2.65
C ASP A 152 37.11 -7.21 -3.94
N LYS A 153 36.23 -7.09 -4.94
CA LYS A 153 36.48 -6.29 -6.14
C LYS A 153 36.97 -4.91 -5.67
N LYS A 154 38.26 -4.63 -5.84
CA LYS A 154 38.84 -3.30 -5.58
C LYS A 154 38.01 -2.31 -6.37
N LYS A 155 37.24 -1.46 -5.68
CA LYS A 155 36.60 -0.32 -6.34
C LYS A 155 37.72 0.51 -6.95
N PHE A 156 37.82 0.49 -8.28
CA PHE A 156 38.83 1.25 -9.01
C PHE A 156 38.77 2.72 -8.55
N GLY A 157 39.90 3.30 -8.20
CA GLY A 157 40.00 4.69 -7.72
C GLY A 157 39.89 4.92 -6.21
N LYS A 158 39.75 3.90 -5.35
CA LYS A 158 39.84 4.07 -3.89
C LYS A 158 41.04 3.33 -3.31
N ALA A 159 42.03 4.08 -2.83
CA ALA A 159 43.18 3.52 -2.13
C ALA A 159 42.75 2.79 -0.85
N THR A 160 43.23 1.56 -0.65
CA THR A 160 42.94 0.74 0.53
C THR A 160 43.51 1.42 1.78
N ARG A 161 42.77 1.43 2.89
CA ARG A 161 43.25 2.01 4.17
C ARG A 161 44.35 1.18 4.85
N LYS A 162 44.57 -0.07 4.43
CA LYS A 162 45.63 -0.94 4.95
C LYS A 162 47.01 -0.33 4.65
N GLY A 163 47.80 -0.08 5.70
CA GLY A 163 49.17 0.45 5.61
C GLY A 163 49.29 1.99 5.64
N ARG A 164 48.17 2.74 5.68
CA ARG A 164 48.25 4.20 5.72
C ARG A 164 48.65 4.69 7.13
N LYS A 165 49.87 5.21 7.28
CA LYS A 165 50.30 5.90 8.50
C LYS A 165 49.52 7.22 8.62
N MET A 166 48.71 7.33 9.67
CA MET A 166 47.93 8.53 9.95
C MET A 166 48.86 9.67 10.38
N LYS A 167 48.73 10.83 9.73
CA LYS A 167 49.44 12.07 10.06
C LYS A 167 48.45 13.03 10.71
N CYS A 168 48.80 13.57 11.88
CA CYS A 168 47.98 14.56 12.54
C CYS A 168 47.97 15.86 11.71
N SER A 169 46.79 16.46 11.50
CA SER A 169 46.69 17.71 10.75
C SER A 169 47.20 18.93 11.52
N VAL A 170 47.34 18.83 12.84
CA VAL A 170 47.71 19.94 13.73
C VAL A 170 49.22 19.95 13.99
N CYS A 171 49.76 18.92 14.64
CA CYS A 171 51.19 18.84 14.95
C CYS A 171 52.03 18.18 13.84
N LYS A 172 51.39 17.71 12.75
CA LYS A 172 52.04 17.05 11.61
C LYS A 172 52.82 15.77 11.94
N SER A 173 52.77 15.25 13.16
CA SER A 173 53.42 13.98 13.52
C SER A 173 52.55 12.77 13.17
N PHE A 174 53.19 11.62 13.04
CA PHE A 174 52.55 10.36 12.66
C PHE A 174 52.09 9.58 13.91
N GLY A 175 51.05 8.76 13.75
CA GLY A 175 50.59 7.83 14.80
C GLY A 175 49.32 8.27 15.53
N HIS A 176 48.84 9.50 15.33
CA HIS A 176 47.56 9.96 15.87
C HIS A 176 46.83 10.88 14.88
N ASN A 177 45.53 11.11 15.12
CA ASN A 177 44.71 12.05 14.36
C ASN A 177 44.45 13.33 15.20
N LYS A 178 43.79 14.34 14.62
CA LYS A 178 43.50 15.61 15.31
C LYS A 178 42.87 15.44 16.71
N LYS A 179 41.99 14.43 16.90
CA LYS A 179 41.29 14.20 18.16
C LYS A 179 42.22 13.74 19.28
N GLY A 180 43.26 12.96 18.95
CA GLY A 180 44.27 12.48 19.91
C GLY A 180 45.51 13.37 19.99
N CYS A 181 45.43 14.64 19.55
CA CYS A 181 46.59 15.50 19.43
C CYS A 181 46.86 16.28 20.72
N LEU A 182 47.97 15.97 21.39
CA LEU A 182 48.37 16.59 22.65
C LEU A 182 48.64 18.10 22.54
N THR A 183 49.04 18.61 21.36
CA THR A 183 49.25 20.06 21.16
C THR A 183 47.95 20.87 21.20
N LEU A 184 46.79 20.24 20.98
CA LEU A 184 45.49 20.89 21.20
C LEU A 184 45.11 20.92 22.68
N VAL A 185 45.59 19.95 23.46
CA VAL A 185 45.35 19.86 24.90
C VAL A 185 46.22 20.89 25.64
N SER A 186 47.46 21.11 25.20
CA SER A 186 48.36 22.09 25.81
C SER A 186 47.93 23.56 25.59
N CYS A 187 47.24 23.86 24.49
CA CYS A 187 46.75 25.22 24.21
C CYS A 187 45.58 25.62 25.13
N ALA A 188 44.73 24.66 25.54
CA ALA A 188 43.62 24.91 26.45
C ALA A 188 44.10 25.23 27.89
N LEU A 189 45.22 24.67 28.33
CA LEU A 189 45.79 24.92 29.66
C LEU A 189 46.48 26.29 29.75
N MET A 190 47.13 26.75 28.68
CA MET A 190 47.76 28.08 28.65
C MET A 190 46.76 29.23 28.61
N SER A 191 45.58 29.02 28.00
CA SER A 191 44.53 30.04 27.95
C SER A 191 43.82 30.25 29.31
N LEU A 192 43.77 29.21 30.16
CA LEU A 192 43.22 29.32 31.52
C LEU A 192 44.20 30.03 32.47
N CYS A 193 45.51 29.84 32.29
CA CYS A 193 46.52 30.45 33.15
C CYS A 193 46.61 31.98 32.97
N TYR A 194 46.47 32.49 31.73
CA TYR A 194 46.44 33.93 31.47
C TYR A 194 45.15 34.62 31.97
N CYS A 195 44.01 33.92 32.02
CA CYS A 195 42.78 34.47 32.60
C CYS A 195 42.85 34.57 34.14
N ILE A 196 43.50 33.61 34.81
CA ILE A 196 43.63 33.61 36.27
C ILE A 196 44.64 34.69 36.73
N LEU A 197 45.75 34.86 36.02
CA LEU A 197 46.75 35.89 36.35
C LEU A 197 46.27 37.32 36.12
N ARG A 198 45.26 37.54 35.26
CA ARG A 198 44.70 38.88 34.99
C ARG A 198 43.62 39.31 36.00
N LEU A 199 43.06 38.37 36.76
CA LEU A 199 42.07 38.61 37.82
C LEU A 199 42.70 38.85 39.20
N LEU A 200 44.02 38.67 39.33
CA LEU A 200 44.75 38.87 40.59
C LEU A 200 45.53 40.19 40.64
N TYR A 201 45.48 41.00 39.58
CA TYR A 201 46.23 42.27 39.47
C TYR A 201 45.37 43.47 39.01
N PHE A 202 44.04 43.38 39.10
CA PHE A 202 43.12 44.53 39.06
C PHE A 202 41.94 44.27 40.00
#